data_AF-A0A957GH00-F1
#
_entry.id   AF-A0A957GH00-F1
#
_cell.length_a   1.000
_cell.length_b   1.000
_cell.length_c   1.000
_cell.angle_alpha   90.00
_cell.angle_beta   90.00
_cell.angle_gamma   90.00
#
_symmetry.space_group_name_H-M   'P 1'
#
loop_
_entity.id
_entity.type
_entity.pdbx_description
1 polymer ?
#
loop_
_entity_poly.entity_id
_entity_poly.type
_entity_poly.pdbx_seq_one_letter_code
_entity_poly.pdbx_strand_id
1 'polypeptide(L)'
;MKNVVRWVGWITAGVLLGAAVGLYVGWVAWPVEYSEANPAVLQETYRQDYLLMVATVYGDNGDLALAEARLDGMGTNGRSLLLDTLLNMIVREAPEADLVLLARLARDVGLTSPAVERYAGGAP
;
A
#
# COMPACT_ATOMS: atom_id res chain seq x y z
N MET A 1 -54.97 -32.90 -9.11
CA MET A 1 -53.59 -32.77 -8.61
C MET A 1 -52.52 -32.84 -9.71
N LYS A 2 -52.68 -33.64 -10.79
CA LYS A 2 -51.69 -33.76 -11.89
C LYS A 2 -51.31 -32.43 -12.55
N ASN A 3 -52.24 -31.47 -12.61
CA ASN A 3 -52.05 -30.18 -13.25
C ASN A 3 -51.13 -29.27 -12.41
N VAL A 4 -51.27 -29.31 -11.09
CA VAL A 4 -50.49 -28.49 -10.16
C VAL A 4 -49.01 -28.86 -10.20
N VAL A 5 -48.69 -30.16 -10.26
CA VAL A 5 -47.30 -30.64 -10.42
C VAL A 5 -46.68 -30.13 -11.72
N ARG A 6 -47.48 -30.04 -12.80
CA ARG A 6 -47.04 -29.52 -14.09
C ARG A 6 -46.77 -28.01 -14.05
N TRP A 7 -47.61 -27.25 -13.33
CA TRP A 7 -47.43 -25.81 -13.13
C TRP A 7 -46.25 -25.49 -12.20
N VAL A 8 -46.09 -26.24 -11.12
CA VAL A 8 -44.93 -26.12 -10.22
C VAL A 8 -43.64 -26.43 -10.98
N GLY A 9 -43.62 -27.47 -11.82
CA GLY A 9 -42.45 -27.79 -12.65
C GLY A 9 -42.07 -26.66 -13.61
N TRP A 10 -43.04 -25.97 -14.21
CA TRP A 10 -42.79 -24.81 -15.08
C TRP A 10 -42.24 -23.61 -14.29
N ILE A 11 -42.75 -23.36 -13.09
CA ILE A 11 -42.24 -22.30 -12.21
C ILE A 11 -40.80 -22.59 -11.78
N THR A 12 -40.52 -23.82 -11.33
CA THR A 12 -39.17 -24.23 -10.92
C THR A 12 -38.19 -24.14 -12.08
N ALA A 13 -38.59 -24.55 -13.29
CA ALA A 13 -37.77 -24.41 -14.48
C ALA A 13 -37.47 -22.93 -14.79
N GLY A 14 -38.46 -22.04 -14.69
CA GLY A 14 -38.27 -20.60 -14.87
C GLY A 14 -37.30 -19.98 -13.85
N VAL A 15 -37.39 -20.38 -12.58
CA VAL A 15 -36.50 -19.92 -11.52
C VAL A 15 -35.07 -20.39 -11.75
N LEU A 16 -34.88 -21.66 -12.11
CA LEU A 16 -33.55 -22.21 -12.41
C LEU A 16 -32.92 -21.52 -13.61
N LEU A 17 -33.71 -21.25 -14.64
CA LEU A 17 -33.24 -20.58 -15.85
C LEU A 17 -32.88 -19.11 -15.57
N GLY A 18 -33.70 -18.41 -14.78
CA GLY A 18 -33.40 -17.04 -14.32
C GLY A 18 -32.16 -16.97 -13.43
N ALA A 19 -31.98 -17.91 -12.51
CA ALA A 19 -30.80 -17.99 -11.65
C ALA A 19 -29.52 -18.29 -12.45
N ALA A 20 -29.60 -19.21 -13.43
CA ALA A 20 -28.48 -19.52 -14.31
C ALA A 20 -28.07 -18.31 -15.15
N VAL A 21 -29.03 -17.57 -15.71
CA VAL A 21 -28.76 -16.34 -16.47
C VAL A 21 -28.22 -15.23 -15.57
N GLY A 22 -28.79 -15.02 -14.38
CA GLY A 22 -28.31 -14.02 -13.42
C GLY A 22 -26.88 -14.30 -12.94
N LEU A 23 -26.56 -15.57 -12.68
CA LEU A 23 -25.20 -15.98 -12.31
C LEU A 23 -24.22 -15.81 -13.46
N TYR A 24 -24.62 -16.19 -14.68
CA TYR A 24 -23.79 -16.01 -15.87
C TYR A 24 -23.50 -14.53 -16.14
N VAL A 25 -24.51 -13.66 -16.08
CA VAL A 25 -24.33 -12.22 -16.25
C VAL A 25 -23.48 -11.64 -15.12
N GLY A 26 -23.74 -12.02 -13.87
CA GLY A 26 -22.99 -11.53 -12.71
C GLY A 26 -21.52 -11.96 -12.68
N TRP A 27 -21.17 -13.09 -13.30
CA TRP A 27 -19.80 -13.63 -13.26
C TRP A 27 -19.02 -13.47 -14.57
N VAL A 28 -19.69 -13.44 -15.73
CA VAL A 28 -19.05 -13.41 -17.06
C VAL A 28 -19.19 -12.05 -17.74
N ALA A 29 -20.33 -11.36 -17.59
CA ALA A 29 -20.53 -10.03 -18.19
C ALA A 29 -19.89 -8.91 -17.37
N TRP A 30 -19.75 -9.13 -16.05
CA TRP A 30 -18.99 -8.28 -15.16
C TRP A 30 -17.78 -9.06 -14.66
N PRO A 31 -16.65 -9.10 -15.40
CA PRO A 31 -15.41 -9.44 -14.74
C PRO A 31 -15.27 -8.46 -13.58
N VAL A 32 -15.20 -8.96 -12.35
CA VAL A 32 -14.67 -8.18 -11.24
C VAL A 32 -13.21 -7.96 -11.58
N GLU A 33 -12.95 -7.00 -12.47
CA GLU A 33 -11.71 -6.27 -12.38
C GLU A 33 -11.76 -5.67 -10.97
N TYR A 34 -10.92 -6.22 -10.10
CA TYR A 34 -10.45 -5.51 -8.92
C TYR A 34 -9.67 -4.27 -9.40
N SER A 35 -10.35 -3.35 -10.11
CA SER A 35 -9.80 -2.08 -10.58
C SER A 35 -9.78 -1.05 -9.45
N GLU A 36 -9.95 -1.50 -8.21
CA GLU A 36 -9.63 -0.78 -6.98
C GLU A 36 -8.61 -1.51 -6.10
N ALA A 37 -7.89 -2.52 -6.64
CA ALA A 37 -6.53 -2.75 -6.20
C ALA A 37 -5.61 -1.83 -7.00
N ASN A 38 -5.92 -0.52 -7.02
CA ASN A 38 -5.06 0.46 -7.66
C ASN A 38 -3.81 0.60 -6.78
N PRO A 39 -2.65 0.05 -7.16
CA PRO A 39 -1.41 0.24 -6.40
C PRO A 39 -0.93 1.70 -6.51
N ALA A 40 -1.52 2.49 -7.43
CA ALA A 40 -1.34 3.93 -7.50
C ALA A 40 -2.25 4.71 -6.52
N VAL A 41 -3.14 4.02 -5.78
CA VAL A 41 -3.85 4.53 -4.58
C VAL A 41 -3.26 3.88 -3.32
N LEU A 42 -1.99 3.45 -3.33
CA LEU A 42 -1.20 3.64 -2.12
C LEU A 42 -1.11 5.16 -1.93
N GLN A 43 -2.07 5.72 -1.17
CA GLN A 43 -2.05 7.09 -0.68
C GLN A 43 -0.62 7.44 -0.28
N GLU A 44 -0.18 8.66 -0.55
CA GLU A 44 1.10 9.23 -0.11
C GLU A 44 1.53 8.71 1.29
N THR A 45 0.57 8.60 2.21
CA THR A 45 0.71 7.99 3.55
C THR A 45 1.31 6.58 3.57
N TYR A 46 0.89 5.65 2.71
CA TYR A 46 1.44 4.29 2.69
C TYR A 46 2.89 4.23 2.20
N ARG A 47 3.28 5.16 1.31
CA ARG A 47 4.69 5.26 0.90
C ARG A 47 5.56 5.82 2.03
N GLN A 48 5.01 6.71 2.85
CA GLN A 48 5.65 7.23 4.07
C GLN A 48 5.82 6.10 5.11
N ASP A 49 4.77 5.31 5.34
CA ASP A 49 4.83 4.16 6.27
C ASP A 49 5.80 3.08 5.77
N TYR A 50 5.83 2.84 4.45
CA TYR A 50 6.82 1.94 3.84
C TYR A 50 8.25 2.45 4.02
N LEU A 51 8.51 3.74 3.84
CA LEU A 51 9.84 4.33 4.06
C LEU A 51 10.27 4.21 5.53
N LEU A 52 9.35 4.41 6.47
CA LEU A 52 9.62 4.17 7.89
C LEU A 52 10.00 2.70 8.13
N MET A 53 9.23 1.75 7.58
CA MET A 53 9.56 0.33 7.67
C MET A 53 10.95 0.03 7.09
N VAL A 54 11.31 0.59 5.93
CA VAL A 54 12.64 0.42 5.33
C VAL A 54 13.72 0.98 6.27
N ALA A 55 13.51 2.17 6.83
CA ALA A 55 14.45 2.78 7.77
C ALA A 55 14.59 1.99 9.08
N THR A 56 13.50 1.41 9.60
CA THR A 56 13.52 0.55 10.78
C THR A 56 14.29 -0.73 10.52
N VAL A 57 14.02 -1.41 9.40
CA VAL A 57 14.76 -2.63 9.02
C VAL A 57 16.24 -2.32 8.81
N TYR A 58 16.56 -1.20 8.15
CA TYR A 58 17.94 -0.73 7.98
C TYR A 58 18.62 -0.44 9.32
N GLY A 59 17.91 0.19 10.27
CA GLY A 59 18.43 0.46 11.60
C GLY A 59 18.75 -0.80 12.41
N ASP A 60 18.03 -1.90 12.15
CA ASP A 60 18.23 -3.21 12.82
C ASP A 60 19.33 -4.04 12.14
N ASN A 61 19.34 -4.11 10.81
CA ASN A 61 20.24 -5.00 10.07
C ASN A 61 21.51 -4.32 9.51
N GLY A 62 21.52 -2.99 9.39
CA GLY A 62 22.61 -2.21 8.80
C GLY A 62 22.82 -2.40 7.30
N ASP A 63 21.90 -3.06 6.59
CA ASP A 63 22.03 -3.41 5.17
C ASP A 63 21.59 -2.23 4.28
N LEU A 64 22.54 -1.35 4.00
CA LEU A 64 22.31 -0.17 3.16
C LEU A 64 21.96 -0.56 1.71
N ALA A 65 22.59 -1.60 1.16
CA ALA A 65 22.35 -2.04 -0.22
C ALA A 65 20.91 -2.51 -0.42
N LEU A 66 20.36 -3.21 0.57
CA LEU A 66 18.95 -3.63 0.54
C LEU A 66 18.00 -2.43 0.70
N ALA A 67 18.35 -1.44 1.52
CA ALA A 67 17.56 -0.23 1.67
C ALA A 67 17.54 0.60 0.37
N GLU A 68 18.69 0.74 -0.29
CA GLU A 68 18.82 1.40 -1.59
C GLU A 68 18.02 0.68 -2.67
N ALA A 69 18.10 -0.65 -2.74
CA ALA A 69 17.31 -1.44 -3.69
C ALA A 69 15.80 -1.23 -3.50
N ARG A 70 15.35 -1.09 -2.24
CA ARG A 70 13.94 -0.79 -1.93
C ARG A 70 13.55 0.64 -2.31
N LEU A 71 14.43 1.61 -2.10
CA LEU A 71 14.22 3.01 -2.50
C LEU A 71 14.16 3.15 -4.03
N ASP A 72 15.06 2.48 -4.74
CA ASP A 72 15.09 2.47 -6.21
C ASP A 72 13.87 1.74 -6.78
N GLY A 73 13.36 0.72 -6.08
CA GLY A 73 12.10 0.05 -6.39
C GLY A 73 10.86 0.96 -6.29
N MET A 74 10.93 2.06 -5.55
CA MET A 74 9.86 3.09 -5.49
C MET A 74 9.93 4.08 -6.67
N GLY A 75 10.92 3.94 -7.56
CA GLY A 75 11.13 4.81 -8.71
C GLY A 75 12.01 6.02 -8.39
N THR A 76 12.11 6.95 -9.35
CA THR A 76 13.03 8.10 -9.31
C THR A 76 12.82 9.04 -8.13
N ASN A 77 11.68 8.97 -7.45
CA ASN A 77 11.30 9.87 -6.37
C ASN A 77 11.53 9.26 -4.97
N GLY A 78 12.02 8.03 -4.84
CA GLY A 78 12.18 7.38 -3.52
C GLY A 78 13.05 8.19 -2.56
N ARG A 79 14.12 8.80 -3.06
CA ARG A 79 15.04 9.65 -2.27
C ARG A 79 14.42 10.99 -1.86
N SER A 80 13.70 11.67 -2.77
CA SER A 80 13.02 12.92 -2.44
C SER A 80 11.87 12.67 -1.46
N LEU A 81 11.14 11.58 -1.66
CA LEU A 81 10.05 11.15 -0.79
C LEU A 81 10.53 10.82 0.63
N LEU A 82 11.73 10.26 0.77
CA LEU A 82 12.36 10.02 2.08
C LEU A 82 12.54 11.33 2.86
N LEU A 83 12.98 12.39 2.18
CA LEU A 83 13.11 13.71 2.81
C LEU A 83 11.74 14.32 3.16
N ASP A 84 10.76 14.24 2.25
CA ASP A 84 9.41 14.73 2.50
C ASP A 84 8.74 13.97 3.66
N THR A 85 8.98 12.67 3.77
CA THR A 85 8.49 11.83 4.87
C THR A 85 9.06 12.29 6.22
N LEU A 86 10.38 12.51 6.29
CA LEU A 86 11.03 13.01 7.49
C LEU A 86 10.45 14.37 7.92
N LEU A 87 10.29 15.31 6.98
CA LEU A 87 9.72 16.62 7.26
C LEU A 87 8.27 16.53 7.73
N ASN A 88 7.45 15.70 7.09
CA ASN A 88 6.07 15.48 7.49
C ASN A 88 5.96 14.87 8.90
N MET A 89 6.86 13.96 9.27
CA MET A 89 6.90 13.38 10.61
C MET A 89 7.31 14.41 11.67
N ILE A 90 8.22 15.33 11.34
CA ILE A 90 8.58 16.45 12.24
C ILE A 90 7.35 17.34 12.48
N VAL A 91 6.64 17.72 11.41
CA VAL A 91 5.43 18.58 11.51
C VAL A 91 4.31 17.90 12.31
N ARG A 92 4.23 16.57 12.25
CA ARG A 92 3.23 15.77 12.98
C ARG A 92 3.65 15.41 14.40
N GLU A 93 4.82 15.88 14.87
CA GLU A 93 5.39 15.54 16.17
C GLU A 93 5.49 14.01 16.39
N ALA A 94 5.92 13.29 15.35
CA ALA A 94 6.14 11.86 15.43
C ALA A 94 7.24 11.51 16.45
N PRO A 95 7.27 10.26 16.96
CA PRO A 95 8.29 9.82 17.91
C PRO A 95 9.71 10.09 17.41
N GLU A 96 10.58 10.61 18.27
CA GLU A 96 11.96 10.94 17.88
C GLU A 96 12.74 9.72 17.37
N ALA A 97 12.44 8.52 17.87
CA ALA A 97 13.04 7.29 17.40
C ALA A 97 12.83 7.09 15.88
N ASP A 98 11.62 7.37 15.39
CA ASP A 98 11.27 7.23 13.97
C ASP A 98 11.99 8.28 13.12
N LEU A 99 12.10 9.51 13.64
CA LEU A 99 12.85 10.60 13.01
C LEU A 99 14.33 10.26 12.88
N VAL A 100 14.93 9.68 13.92
CA VAL A 100 16.34 9.26 13.92
C VAL A 100 16.59 8.16 12.89
N LEU A 101 15.69 7.17 12.79
CA LEU A 101 15.80 6.06 11.82
C LEU A 101 15.75 6.59 10.38
N LEU A 102 14.75 7.41 10.07
CA LEU A 102 14.60 8.04 8.75
C LEU A 102 15.78 8.95 8.41
N ALA A 103 16.24 9.75 9.37
CA ALA A 103 17.37 10.65 9.18
C ALA A 103 18.69 9.87 8.96
N ARG A 104 18.92 8.77 9.68
CA ARG A 104 20.09 7.91 9.46
C ARG A 104 20.09 7.32 8.06
N LEU A 105 18.95 6.73 7.64
CA LEU A 105 18.82 6.23 6.28
C LEU A 105 19.06 7.35 5.25
N ALA A 106 18.47 8.53 5.44
CA ALA A 106 18.64 9.67 4.54
C ALA A 106 20.11 10.11 4.44
N ARG A 107 20.83 10.21 5.56
CA ARG A 107 22.27 10.53 5.57
C ARG A 107 23.07 9.50 4.79
N ASP A 108 22.82 8.22 5.04
CA ASP A 108 23.67 7.14 4.52
C ASP A 108 23.44 6.91 3.01
N VAL A 109 22.26 7.23 2.48
CA VAL A 109 22.00 7.27 1.04
C VAL A 109 22.44 8.60 0.38
N GLY A 110 23.11 9.47 1.12
CA GLY A 110 23.73 10.71 0.63
C GLY A 110 22.82 11.94 0.59
N LEU A 111 21.67 11.93 1.27
CA LEU A 111 20.80 13.10 1.38
C LEU A 111 21.29 14.02 2.52
N THR A 112 21.51 15.28 2.16
CA THR A 112 21.92 16.33 3.12
C THR A 112 20.81 17.35 3.28
N SER A 113 20.32 17.52 4.51
CA SER A 113 19.34 18.52 4.90
C SER A 113 19.54 18.89 6.37
N PRO A 114 19.23 20.13 6.81
CA PRO A 114 19.33 20.52 8.21
C PRO A 114 18.58 19.58 9.18
N ALA A 115 17.43 19.05 8.73
CA ALA A 115 16.67 18.07 9.50
C ALA A 115 17.44 16.74 9.63
N VAL A 116 18.02 16.26 8.53
CA VAL A 116 18.82 15.03 8.51
C VAL A 116 20.02 15.16 9.44
N GLU A 117 20.74 16.27 9.38
CA GLU A 117 21.90 16.52 10.23
C GLU A 117 21.52 16.51 11.73
N ARG A 118 20.42 17.17 12.08
CA ARG A 118 19.92 17.25 13.46
C ARG A 118 19.54 15.88 14.02
N TYR A 119 18.75 15.09 13.30
CA TYR A 119 18.21 13.83 13.82
C TYR A 119 19.17 12.65 13.63
N ALA A 120 19.97 12.62 12.56
CA ALA A 120 20.93 11.54 12.37
C ALA A 120 22.18 11.68 13.28
N GLY A 121 22.47 12.88 13.80
CA GLY A 121 23.60 13.15 14.69
C GLY A 121 23.45 12.58 16.11
N GLY A 122 22.27 12.05 16.45
CA GLY A 122 21.83 11.91 17.84
C GLY A 122 21.35 13.28 18.34
N ALA A 123 20.13 13.32 18.87
CA ALA A 123 19.57 14.55 19.43
C ALA A 123 20.50 15.14 20.51
N PRO A 124 20.55 16.48 20.68
CA PRO A 124 21.21 17.10 21.84
C PRO A 124 20.58 16.67 23.17
#